data_AF-A0A832APJ3-F1
#
_entry.id   AF-A0A832APJ3-F1
#
_cell.length_a   1.000
_cell.length_b   1.000
_cell.length_c   1.000
_cell.angle_alpha   90.00
_cell.angle_beta   90.00
_cell.angle_gamma   90.00
#
_symmetry.space_group_name_H-M   'P 1'
#
loop_
_entity.id
_entity.type
_entity.pdbx_description
1 polymer ?
#
loop_
_entity_poly.entity_id
_entity_poly.type
_entity_poly.pdbx_seq_one_letter_code
_entity_poly.pdbx_strand_id
1 'polypeptide(L)'
;MNNLGLIISFLIIGVGLLWFLIRAWQGKEVERRVIFVFIGLAVSVPILFSITFAEKASPIVEAVYDKIDNLPAGSRVLISYDYGPSMAPEVEPMSNAFLRHSLAKGHKVYLMGLWATGQSLAATAVDSIIKREFPEKVYGADYVNLGYKAGNQGVLNVIITDIRKMYLTDVGGIDLDSLPIMDGVKSLRNMNLLMSVGGGFPGIKEWI
;
A
#
# COMPACT_ATOMS: atom_id res chain seq x y z
N MET A 1 -0.12 -23.33 -16.50
CA MET A 1 -0.48 -22.26 -17.46
C MET A 1 -1.35 -22.86 -18.55
N ASN A 2 -2.55 -22.34 -18.78
CA ASN A 2 -3.35 -22.74 -19.93
C ASN A 2 -2.74 -22.11 -21.19
N ASN A 3 -1.80 -22.82 -21.82
CA ASN A 3 -1.09 -22.35 -23.03
C ASN A 3 -2.08 -21.88 -24.12
N LEU A 4 -3.26 -22.52 -24.20
CA LEU A 4 -4.33 -22.14 -25.11
C LEU A 4 -4.88 -20.73 -24.81
N GLY A 5 -5.18 -20.41 -23.55
CA GLY A 5 -5.71 -19.10 -23.17
C GLY A 5 -4.70 -17.99 -23.43
N LEU A 6 -3.42 -18.26 -23.16
CA LEU A 6 -2.33 -17.34 -23.45
C LEU A 6 -2.21 -17.06 -24.96
N ILE A 7 -2.20 -18.10 -25.80
CA ILE A 7 -2.17 -17.95 -27.26
C ILE A 7 -3.39 -17.16 -27.76
N ILE A 8 -4.59 -17.48 -27.29
CA ILE A 8 -5.83 -16.79 -27.69
C ILE A 8 -5.76 -15.30 -27.33
N SER A 9 -5.34 -14.96 -26.10
CA SER A 9 -5.19 -13.57 -25.69
C SER A 9 -4.16 -12.82 -26.54
N PHE A 10 -2.98 -13.41 -26.77
CA PHE A 10 -1.95 -12.79 -27.61
C PHE A 10 -2.41 -12.62 -29.06
N LEU A 11 -3.17 -13.57 -29.61
CA LEU A 11 -3.72 -13.45 -30.96
C LEU A 11 -4.76 -12.32 -31.04
N ILE A 12 -5.72 -12.28 -30.12
CA ILE A 12 -6.78 -11.25 -30.13
C ILE A 12 -6.17 -9.85 -29.97
N ILE A 13 -5.27 -9.68 -29.00
CA ILE A 13 -4.61 -8.39 -28.74
C ILE A 13 -3.67 -8.03 -29.89
N GLY A 14 -2.83 -8.97 -30.34
CA GLY A 14 -1.86 -8.74 -31.40
C GLY A 14 -2.49 -8.41 -32.75
N VAL A 15 -3.51 -9.17 -33.17
CA VAL A 15 -4.25 -8.91 -34.42
C VAL A 15 -5.00 -7.58 -34.34
N GLY A 16 -5.63 -7.29 -33.19
CA GLY A 16 -6.32 -6.02 -33.00
C GLY A 16 -5.37 -4.83 -33.07
N LEU A 17 -4.25 -4.86 -32.35
CA LEU A 17 -3.24 -3.80 -32.38
C LEU A 17 -2.63 -3.61 -33.78
N LEU A 18 -2.34 -4.70 -34.50
CA LEU A 18 -1.85 -4.64 -35.88
C LEU A 18 -2.89 -3.98 -36.81
N TRP A 19 -4.16 -4.33 -36.65
CA TRP A 19 -5.25 -3.72 -37.43
C TRP A 19 -5.39 -2.22 -37.14
N PHE A 20 -5.31 -1.80 -35.87
CA PHE A 20 -5.29 -0.38 -35.50
C PHE A 20 -4.09 0.35 -36.10
N LEU A 21 -2.91 -0.25 -36.06
CA LEU A 21 -1.69 0.33 -36.63
C LEU A 21 -1.83 0.53 -38.14
N ILE A 22 -2.36 -0.46 -38.86
CA ILE A 22 -2.62 -0.35 -40.31
C ILE A 22 -3.63 0.76 -40.60
N ARG A 23 -4.70 0.86 -39.82
CA ARG A 23 -5.72 1.91 -39.98
C ARG A 23 -5.15 3.30 -39.74
N ALA A 24 -4.35 3.45 -38.67
CA ALA A 24 -3.67 4.69 -38.35
C ALA A 24 -2.71 5.12 -39.48
N TRP A 25 -1.94 4.17 -40.02
CA TRP A 25 -1.00 4.46 -41.12
C TRP A 25 -1.72 4.84 -42.43
N GLN A 26 -2.91 4.28 -42.67
CA GLN A 26 -3.78 4.64 -43.79
C GLN A 26 -4.53 5.98 -43.57
N GLY A 27 -4.34 6.67 -42.45
CA GLY A 27 -5.05 7.89 -42.12
C GLY A 27 -6.56 7.70 -41.92
N LYS A 28 -7.01 6.47 -41.63
CA LYS A 28 -8.43 6.15 -41.45
C LYS A 28 -8.77 6.20 -39.97
N GLU A 29 -9.74 7.05 -39.63
CA GLU A 29 -10.32 7.04 -38.30
C GLU A 29 -11.00 5.71 -38.00
N VAL A 30 -10.93 5.29 -36.74
CA VAL A 30 -11.63 4.12 -36.24
C VAL A 30 -12.76 4.57 -35.34
N GLU A 31 -13.96 4.03 -35.59
CA GLU A 31 -15.12 4.34 -34.78
C GLU A 31 -14.89 3.96 -33.30
N ARG A 32 -15.24 4.87 -32.39
CA ARG A 32 -15.12 4.70 -30.94
C ARG A 32 -15.77 3.40 -30.42
N ARG A 33 -16.84 2.90 -31.05
CA ARG A 33 -17.48 1.63 -30.69
C ARG A 33 -16.55 0.44 -30.88
N VAL A 34 -15.82 0.39 -31.99
CA VAL A 34 -14.87 -0.68 -32.31
C VAL A 34 -13.72 -0.66 -31.31
N ILE A 35 -13.25 0.54 -30.95
CA ILE A 35 -12.21 0.72 -29.92
C ILE A 35 -12.70 0.15 -28.58
N PHE A 36 -13.91 0.49 -28.13
CA PHE A 36 -14.43 -0.02 -26.85
C PHE A 36 -14.67 -1.53 -26.84
N VAL A 37 -15.19 -2.10 -27.94
CA VAL A 37 -15.35 -3.56 -28.06
C VAL A 37 -13.98 -4.24 -28.00
N PHE A 38 -12.98 -3.68 -28.69
CA PHE A 38 -11.62 -4.22 -28.63
C PHE A 38 -11.02 -4.14 -27.23
N ILE A 39 -11.11 -2.98 -26.55
CA ILE A 39 -10.63 -2.83 -25.16
C ILE A 39 -11.33 -3.85 -24.25
N GLY A 40 -12.66 -3.98 -24.38
CA GLY A 40 -13.44 -4.95 -23.61
C GLY A 40 -12.96 -6.39 -23.82
N LEU A 41 -12.72 -6.79 -25.06
CA LEU A 41 -12.18 -8.12 -25.39
C LEU A 41 -10.74 -8.31 -24.91
N ALA A 42 -9.88 -7.31 -25.11
CA ALA A 42 -8.48 -7.33 -24.71
C ALA A 42 -8.30 -7.49 -23.19
N VAL A 43 -9.23 -6.98 -22.39
CA VAL A 43 -9.22 -7.14 -20.92
C VAL A 43 -9.95 -8.42 -20.50
N SER A 44 -11.11 -8.74 -21.10
CA SER A 44 -11.94 -9.87 -20.66
C SER A 44 -11.28 -11.22 -20.95
N VAL A 45 -10.62 -11.37 -22.10
CA VAL A 45 -10.05 -12.66 -22.52
C VAL A 45 -8.92 -13.11 -21.56
N PRO A 46 -7.91 -12.29 -21.22
CA PRO A 46 -6.90 -12.68 -20.24
C PRO A 46 -7.46 -13.02 -18.86
N ILE A 47 -8.50 -12.31 -18.41
CA ILE A 47 -9.16 -12.56 -17.13
C ILE A 47 -9.89 -13.90 -17.13
N LEU A 48 -10.68 -14.20 -18.18
CA LEU A 48 -11.41 -15.47 -18.33
C LEU A 48 -10.47 -16.68 -18.37
N PHE A 49 -9.27 -16.52 -18.93
CA PHE A 49 -8.25 -17.56 -18.95
C PHE A 49 -7.30 -17.54 -17.76
N SER A 50 -7.50 -16.64 -16.78
CA SER A 50 -6.67 -16.50 -15.57
C SER A 50 -5.17 -16.47 -15.89
N ILE A 51 -4.80 -15.67 -16.91
CA ILE A 51 -3.41 -15.56 -17.32
C ILE A 51 -2.63 -14.85 -16.21
N THR A 52 -1.64 -15.55 -15.67
CA THR A 52 -0.66 -15.00 -14.73
C THR A 52 0.72 -15.05 -15.34
N PHE A 53 1.53 -14.05 -15.03
CA PHE A 53 2.93 -14.01 -15.42
C PHE A 53 3.80 -14.38 -14.23
N ALA A 54 4.90 -15.09 -14.48
CA ALA A 54 5.92 -15.30 -13.48
C ALA A 54 6.69 -14.00 -13.32
N GLU A 55 6.37 -13.24 -12.27
CA GLU A 55 7.14 -12.05 -11.90
C GLU A 55 8.30 -12.46 -11.01
N LYS A 56 9.47 -11.90 -11.30
CA LYS A 56 10.63 -11.98 -10.41
C LYS A 56 10.71 -10.69 -9.61
N ALA A 57 11.03 -10.80 -8.32
CA ALA A 57 11.29 -9.64 -7.50
C ALA A 57 12.40 -8.80 -8.13
N SER A 58 12.20 -7.49 -8.21
CA SER A 58 13.25 -6.57 -8.63
C SER A 58 14.23 -6.34 -7.47
N PRO A 59 15.47 -5.89 -7.73
CA PRO A 59 16.42 -5.59 -6.66
C PRO A 59 15.90 -4.58 -5.62
N ILE A 60 15.02 -3.67 -6.02
CA ILE A 60 14.39 -2.70 -5.11
C ILE A 60 13.40 -3.40 -4.17
N VAL A 61 12.60 -4.33 -4.71
CA VAL A 61 11.65 -5.12 -3.90
C VAL A 61 12.40 -6.02 -2.92
N GLU A 62 13.47 -6.69 -3.38
CA GLU A 62 14.34 -7.50 -2.54
C GLU A 62 14.96 -6.65 -1.42
N ALA A 63 15.48 -5.46 -1.73
CA ALA A 63 16.06 -4.58 -0.72
C ALA A 63 15.05 -4.15 0.36
N VAL A 64 13.80 -3.84 -0.01
CA VAL A 64 12.74 -3.51 0.96
C VAL A 64 12.36 -4.74 1.79
N TYR A 65 12.24 -5.90 1.16
CA TYR A 65 11.98 -7.16 1.84
C TYR A 65 13.07 -7.44 2.89
N ASP A 66 14.33 -7.44 2.47
CA ASP A 66 15.48 -7.69 3.33
C ASP A 66 15.58 -6.65 4.45
N LYS A 67 15.19 -5.40 4.19
CA LYS A 67 15.19 -4.35 5.21
C LYS A 67 14.20 -4.66 6.34
N ILE A 68 13.03 -5.20 6.03
CA ILE A 68 12.05 -5.62 7.04
C ILE A 68 12.51 -6.92 7.71
N ASP A 69 13.03 -7.87 6.94
CA ASP A 69 13.38 -9.21 7.40
C ASP A 69 14.57 -9.24 8.37
N ASN A 70 15.57 -8.39 8.12
CA ASN A 70 16.81 -8.31 8.90
C ASN A 70 16.72 -7.40 10.13
N LEU A 71 15.58 -6.75 10.38
CA LEU A 71 15.37 -5.98 11.61
C LEU A 71 15.34 -6.92 12.82
N PRO A 72 15.93 -6.52 13.97
CA PRO A 72 15.78 -7.28 15.21
C PRO A 72 14.30 -7.47 15.58
N ALA A 73 13.96 -8.62 16.17
CA ALA A 73 12.60 -8.88 16.63
C ALA A 73 12.13 -7.77 17.61
N GLY A 74 10.88 -7.36 17.50
CA GLY A 74 10.33 -6.25 18.29
C GLY A 74 10.76 -4.86 17.80
N SER A 75 11.40 -4.75 16.63
CA SER A 75 11.69 -3.45 16.01
C SER A 75 10.41 -2.66 15.77
N ARG A 76 10.53 -1.33 15.80
CA ARG A 76 9.42 -0.39 15.65
C ARG A 76 9.29 0.04 14.20
N VAL A 77 8.17 -0.30 13.58
CA VAL A 77 7.91 -0.05 12.16
C VAL A 77 6.68 0.85 12.03
N LEU A 78 6.86 2.01 11.42
CA LEU A 78 5.75 2.92 11.13
C LEU A 78 5.30 2.76 9.68
N ILE A 79 4.00 2.60 9.48
CA ILE A 79 3.37 2.50 8.16
C ILE A 79 2.37 3.66 8.02
N SER A 80 2.63 4.55 7.06
CA SER A 80 1.74 5.66 6.75
C SER A 80 0.87 5.36 5.54
N TYR A 81 -0.44 5.52 5.72
CA TYR A 81 -1.49 5.34 4.72
C TYR A 81 -1.83 6.70 4.09
N ASP A 82 -0.94 7.22 3.24
CA ASP A 82 -1.01 8.56 2.63
C ASP A 82 -1.69 8.51 1.25
N TYR A 83 -2.83 7.83 1.16
CA TYR A 83 -3.60 7.68 -0.08
C TYR A 83 -5.11 7.71 0.14
N GLY A 84 -5.83 7.88 -0.97
CA GLY A 84 -7.30 7.85 -1.01
C GLY A 84 -7.84 6.59 -1.70
N PRO A 85 -9.16 6.34 -1.61
CA PRO A 85 -9.81 5.17 -2.22
C PRO A 85 -9.59 5.04 -3.73
N SER A 86 -9.35 6.15 -4.44
CA SER A 86 -9.05 6.13 -5.88
C SER A 86 -7.70 5.50 -6.22
N MET A 87 -6.74 5.51 -5.28
CA MET A 87 -5.40 4.92 -5.45
C MET A 87 -5.29 3.55 -4.78
N ALA A 88 -6.23 3.20 -3.90
CA ALA A 88 -6.23 1.94 -3.16
C ALA A 88 -6.02 0.69 -4.04
N PRO A 89 -6.65 0.55 -5.24
CA PRO A 89 -6.44 -0.63 -6.08
C PRO A 89 -4.97 -0.89 -6.46
N GLU A 90 -4.14 0.16 -6.50
CA GLU A 90 -2.71 0.07 -6.84
C GLU A 90 -1.84 -0.08 -5.57
N VAL A 91 -2.05 0.77 -4.56
CA VAL A 91 -1.10 0.90 -3.45
C VAL A 91 -1.50 0.15 -2.18
N GLU A 92 -2.77 -0.19 -2.00
CA GLU A 92 -3.25 -0.93 -0.83
C GLU A 92 -2.69 -2.36 -0.74
N PRO A 93 -2.57 -3.13 -1.84
CA PRO A 93 -1.87 -4.42 -1.80
C PRO A 93 -0.44 -4.30 -1.26
N MET A 94 0.25 -3.18 -1.53
CA MET A 94 1.61 -2.93 -1.04
C MET A 94 1.63 -2.66 0.46
N SER A 95 0.80 -1.73 0.95
CA SER A 95 0.71 -1.43 2.40
C SER A 95 0.30 -2.67 3.20
N ASN A 96 -0.62 -3.47 2.65
CA ASN A 96 -1.05 -4.73 3.23
C ASN A 96 0.09 -5.77 3.29
N ALA A 97 0.93 -5.86 2.26
CA ALA A 97 2.10 -6.74 2.26
C ALA A 97 3.12 -6.31 3.33
N PHE A 98 3.39 -5.01 3.45
CA PHE A 98 4.28 -4.47 4.48
C PHE A 98 3.78 -4.72 5.90
N LEU A 99 2.47 -4.56 6.13
CA LEU A 99 1.83 -4.84 7.40
C LEU A 99 1.97 -6.32 7.77
N ARG A 100 1.61 -7.24 6.87
CA ARG A 100 1.75 -8.69 7.08
C ARG A 100 3.20 -9.08 7.37
N HIS A 101 4.14 -8.59 6.57
CA HIS A 101 5.55 -8.92 6.73
C HIS A 101 6.07 -8.45 8.10
N SER A 102 5.74 -7.21 8.49
CA SER A 102 6.17 -6.66 9.78
C SER A 102 5.61 -7.46 10.96
N LEU A 103 4.33 -7.83 10.92
CA LEU A 103 3.68 -8.61 11.99
C LEU A 103 4.21 -10.04 12.07
N ALA A 104 4.43 -10.69 10.93
CA ALA A 104 4.99 -12.03 10.84
C ALA A 104 6.41 -12.11 11.44
N LYS A 105 7.20 -11.04 11.29
CA LYS A 105 8.54 -10.91 11.90
C LYS A 105 8.53 -10.50 13.38
N GLY A 106 7.34 -10.29 13.96
CA GLY A 106 7.20 -9.90 15.36
C GLY A 106 7.59 -8.44 15.64
N HIS A 107 7.55 -7.58 14.62
CA HIS A 107 7.79 -6.15 14.78
C HIS A 107 6.57 -5.46 15.40
N LYS A 108 6.83 -4.35 16.09
CA LYS A 108 5.81 -3.47 16.66
C LYS A 108 5.36 -2.47 15.58
N VAL A 109 4.08 -2.48 15.23
CA VAL A 109 3.57 -1.72 14.08
C VAL A 109 2.78 -0.48 14.50
N TYR A 110 3.18 0.67 13.98
CA TYR A 110 2.51 1.95 14.20
C TYR A 110 1.85 2.38 12.90
N LEU A 111 0.52 2.45 12.88
CA LEU A 111 -0.24 2.91 11.72
C LEU A 111 -0.59 4.39 11.90
N MET A 112 -0.44 5.16 10.83
CA MET A 112 -0.93 6.54 10.77
C MET A 112 -1.34 6.92 9.35
N GLY A 113 -1.87 8.12 9.17
CA GLY A 113 -2.03 8.72 7.85
C GLY A 113 -1.92 10.23 7.90
N LEU A 114 -1.29 10.82 6.90
CA LEU A 114 -1.28 12.27 6.66
C LEU A 114 -2.49 12.73 5.85
N TRP A 115 -3.30 11.78 5.36
CA TRP A 115 -4.57 12.02 4.69
C TRP A 115 -5.73 11.66 5.61
N ALA A 116 -6.80 12.44 5.58
CA ALA A 116 -8.01 12.11 6.34
C ALA A 116 -8.58 10.74 5.95
N THR A 117 -8.49 10.36 4.67
CA THR A 117 -8.88 9.03 4.16
C THR A 117 -7.96 7.91 4.64
N GLY A 118 -6.71 8.22 4.98
CA GLY A 118 -5.73 7.25 5.47
C GLY A 118 -6.17 6.58 6.76
N GLN A 119 -6.88 7.30 7.63
CA GLN A 119 -7.37 6.76 8.90
C GLN A 119 -8.35 5.59 8.70
N SER A 120 -9.31 5.72 7.78
CA SER A 120 -10.29 4.65 7.52
C SER A 120 -9.66 3.47 6.77
N LEU A 121 -8.67 3.73 5.91
CA LEU A 121 -7.90 2.69 5.22
C LEU A 121 -7.05 1.89 6.22
N ALA A 122 -6.35 2.56 7.14
CA ALA A 122 -5.59 1.90 8.20
C ALA A 122 -6.51 1.07 9.12
N ALA A 123 -7.69 1.58 9.47
CA ALA A 123 -8.68 0.82 10.23
C ALA A 123 -9.16 -0.43 9.48
N THR A 124 -9.38 -0.31 8.16
CA THR A 124 -9.73 -1.45 7.31
C THR A 124 -8.62 -2.50 7.28
N ALA A 125 -7.35 -2.08 7.20
CA ALA A 125 -6.21 -3.00 7.29
C ALA A 125 -6.12 -3.69 8.67
N VAL A 126 -6.36 -2.96 9.76
CA VAL A 126 -6.45 -3.56 11.11
C VAL A 126 -7.51 -4.65 11.17
N ASP A 127 -8.71 -4.38 10.67
CA ASP A 127 -9.83 -5.32 10.76
C ASP A 127 -9.70 -6.50 9.80
N SER A 128 -9.22 -6.27 8.58
CA SER A 128 -9.15 -7.30 7.55
C SER A 128 -7.88 -8.15 7.61
N ILE A 129 -6.78 -7.63 8.16
CA ILE A 129 -5.49 -8.32 8.22
C ILE A 129 -5.15 -8.67 9.66
N ILE A 130 -4.97 -7.69 10.54
CA ILE A 130 -4.42 -7.96 11.87
C ILE A 130 -5.39 -8.85 12.67
N LYS A 131 -6.66 -8.45 12.78
CA LYS A 131 -7.64 -9.20 13.55
C LYS A 131 -7.98 -10.58 12.96
N ARG A 132 -7.84 -10.76 11.64
CA ARG A 132 -8.22 -12.00 10.95
C ARG A 132 -7.06 -12.98 10.78
N GLU A 133 -5.89 -12.47 10.42
CA GLU A 133 -4.71 -13.25 10.07
C GLU A 133 -3.73 -13.38 11.24
N PHE A 134 -3.75 -12.44 12.20
CA PHE A 134 -2.86 -12.39 13.36
C PHE A 134 -3.64 -12.19 14.68
N PRO A 135 -4.59 -13.07 15.02
CA PRO A 135 -5.46 -12.91 16.20
C PRO A 135 -4.70 -12.89 17.53
N GLU A 136 -3.44 -13.35 17.55
CA GLU A 136 -2.56 -13.32 18.71
C GLU A 136 -1.94 -11.94 18.99
N LYS A 137 -2.01 -11.00 18.03
CA LYS A 137 -1.43 -9.65 18.20
C LYS A 137 -2.35 -8.78 19.03
N VAL A 138 -1.79 -8.12 20.03
CA VAL A 138 -2.55 -7.34 21.00
C VAL A 138 -2.46 -5.84 20.68
N TYR A 139 -3.61 -5.18 20.57
CA TYR A 139 -3.68 -3.73 20.41
C TYR A 139 -3.01 -3.01 21.57
N GLY A 140 -2.21 -1.98 21.28
CA GLY A 140 -1.48 -1.23 22.30
C GLY A 140 -0.20 -1.89 22.79
N ALA A 141 0.04 -3.16 22.44
CA ALA A 141 1.28 -3.87 22.77
C ALA A 141 2.07 -4.27 21.51
N ASP A 142 1.40 -4.78 20.47
CA ASP A 142 2.01 -5.22 19.21
C ASP A 142 1.74 -4.27 18.05
N TYR A 143 0.60 -3.58 18.08
CA TYR A 143 0.27 -2.57 17.09
C TYR A 143 -0.58 -1.45 17.66
N VAL A 144 -0.52 -0.27 17.06
CA VAL A 144 -1.36 0.89 17.41
C VAL A 144 -1.72 1.67 16.16
N ASN A 145 -2.94 2.20 16.10
CA ASN A 145 -3.36 3.12 15.05
C ASN A 145 -3.45 4.55 15.60
N LEU A 146 -2.47 5.38 15.28
CA LEU A 146 -2.41 6.79 15.68
C LEU A 146 -3.45 7.64 14.93
N GLY A 147 -3.95 7.15 13.79
CA GLY A 147 -4.95 7.83 12.97
C GLY A 147 -4.39 9.02 12.18
N TYR A 148 -5.29 9.94 11.83
CA TYR A 148 -4.99 11.14 11.07
C TYR A 148 -4.86 12.37 11.98
N LYS A 149 -3.92 13.25 11.63
CA LYS A 149 -3.84 14.60 12.20
C LYS A 149 -3.77 15.63 11.09
N ALA A 150 -4.57 16.69 11.21
CA ALA A 150 -4.50 17.82 10.30
C ALA A 150 -3.19 18.60 10.51
N GLY A 151 -2.55 18.97 9.40
CA GLY A 151 -1.30 19.74 9.44
C GLY A 151 -0.31 19.44 8.31
N ASN A 152 -0.64 18.52 7.39
CA ASN A 152 0.21 18.14 6.25
C ASN A 152 1.66 17.82 6.68
N GLN A 153 2.67 18.30 5.97
CA GLN A 153 4.09 18.17 6.36
C GLN A 153 4.42 18.81 7.72
N GLY A 154 3.59 19.74 8.20
CA GLY A 154 3.72 20.31 9.54
C GLY A 154 3.57 19.25 10.65
N VAL A 155 2.80 18.19 10.41
CA VAL A 155 2.75 17.03 11.33
C VAL A 155 4.12 16.39 11.43
N LEU A 156 4.76 16.09 10.30
CA LEU A 156 6.08 15.45 10.23
C LEU A 156 7.15 16.30 10.95
N ASN A 157 7.15 17.61 10.72
CA ASN A 157 8.07 18.56 11.35
C ASN A 157 7.98 18.56 12.89
N VAL A 158 6.80 18.26 13.43
CA VAL A 158 6.61 18.19 14.89
C VAL A 158 6.97 16.81 15.41
N ILE A 159 6.43 15.74 14.82
CA ILE A 159 6.60 14.37 15.34
C ILE A 159 8.03 13.85 15.21
N ILE A 160 8.86 14.41 14.33
CA ILE A 160 10.30 14.11 14.29
C ILE A 160 11.03 14.51 15.58
N THR A 161 10.47 15.46 16.33
CA THR A 161 10.99 15.90 17.63
C THR A 161 10.19 15.32 18.79
N ASP A 162 8.86 15.29 18.67
CA ASP A 162 7.96 14.84 19.73
C ASP A 162 6.59 14.46 19.17
N ILE A 163 6.25 13.17 19.23
CA ILE A 163 4.97 12.63 18.76
C ILE A 163 3.80 13.19 19.60
N ARG A 164 4.00 13.44 20.90
CA ARG A 164 2.92 13.86 21.82
C ARG A 164 2.37 15.25 21.52
N LYS A 165 3.16 16.10 20.86
CA LYS A 165 2.69 17.42 20.42
C LYS A 165 1.59 17.34 19.36
N MET A 166 1.52 16.26 18.60
CA MET A 166 0.45 16.05 17.60
C MET A 166 -0.57 15.00 18.06
N TYR A 167 -0.11 13.94 18.72
CA TYR A 167 -0.93 12.79 19.11
C TYR A 167 -0.88 12.61 20.63
N LEU A 168 -1.96 12.97 21.33
CA LEU A 168 -2.14 12.67 22.75
C LEU A 168 -2.83 11.31 22.95
N THR A 169 -3.74 10.98 22.04
CA THR A 169 -4.45 9.70 22.02
C THR A 169 -4.27 9.02 20.68
N ASP A 170 -4.58 7.74 20.63
CA ASP A 170 -4.74 7.00 19.39
C ASP A 170 -6.08 7.36 18.69
N VAL A 171 -6.38 6.65 17.59
CA VAL A 171 -7.63 6.81 16.83
C VAL A 171 -8.89 6.46 17.63
N GLY A 172 -8.76 5.60 18.65
CA GLY A 172 -9.86 5.16 19.52
C GLY A 172 -10.06 6.05 20.74
N GLY A 173 -9.23 7.08 20.93
CA GLY A 173 -9.26 7.97 22.09
C GLY A 173 -8.53 7.41 23.32
N ILE A 174 -7.76 6.32 23.17
CA ILE A 174 -6.93 5.77 24.24
C ILE A 174 -5.67 6.64 24.36
N ASP A 175 -5.37 7.07 25.59
CA ASP A 175 -4.17 7.85 25.90
C ASP A 175 -2.91 7.08 25.48
N LEU A 176 -2.05 7.71 24.68
CA LEU A 176 -0.83 7.08 24.19
C LEU A 176 0.12 6.70 25.32
N ASP A 177 0.15 7.46 26.42
CA ASP A 177 1.03 7.15 27.54
C ASP A 177 0.53 5.94 28.36
N SER A 178 -0.70 5.47 28.12
CA SER A 178 -1.22 4.22 28.70
C SER A 178 -0.88 2.96 27.89
N LEU A 179 -0.38 3.12 26.66
CA LEU A 179 -0.12 2.02 25.74
C LEU A 179 1.33 1.52 25.86
N PRO A 180 1.56 0.24 26.20
CA PRO A 180 2.92 -0.32 26.32
C PRO A 180 3.79 -0.15 25.06
N ILE A 181 3.18 -0.18 23.87
CA ILE A 181 3.88 0.02 22.59
C ILE A 181 4.49 1.44 22.47
N MET A 182 4.00 2.42 23.24
CA MET A 182 4.51 3.78 23.23
C MET A 182 5.68 4.00 24.21
N ASP A 183 6.02 2.99 25.02
CA ASP A 183 7.13 3.07 25.96
C ASP A 183 8.46 3.30 25.24
N GLY A 184 9.13 4.40 25.58
CA GLY A 184 10.38 4.79 24.95
C GLY A 184 10.25 5.26 23.49
N VAL A 185 9.03 5.52 23.01
CA VAL A 185 8.77 6.20 21.73
C VAL A 185 8.46 7.65 22.05
N LYS A 186 9.42 8.56 21.90
CA LYS A 186 9.22 10.01 22.08
C LYS A 186 9.00 10.72 20.76
N SER A 187 9.69 10.28 19.71
CA SER A 187 9.65 10.90 18.39
C SER A 187 9.75 9.87 17.27
N LEU A 188 9.55 10.34 16.04
CA LEU A 188 9.71 9.53 14.83
C LEU A 188 11.12 8.91 14.71
N ARG A 189 12.13 9.55 15.33
CA ARG A 189 13.52 9.04 15.36
C ARG A 189 13.67 7.75 16.15
N ASN A 190 12.68 7.37 16.96
CA ASN A 190 12.69 6.11 17.69
C ASN A 190 12.14 4.93 16.88
N MET A 191 11.70 5.16 15.64
CA MET A 191 11.31 4.11 14.70
C MET A 191 12.55 3.52 14.04
N ASN A 192 12.57 2.20 13.85
CA ASN A 192 13.64 1.51 13.15
C ASN A 192 13.43 1.53 11.62
N LEU A 193 12.18 1.65 11.18
CA LEU A 193 11.80 1.74 9.78
C LEU A 193 10.53 2.58 9.60
N LEU A 194 10.53 3.41 8.56
CA LEU A 194 9.38 4.20 8.12
C LEU A 194 8.99 3.73 6.72
N MET A 195 7.71 3.45 6.51
CA MET A 195 7.15 3.08 5.21
C MET A 195 5.99 4.01 4.91
N SER A 196 6.20 4.96 3.98
CA SER A 196 5.13 5.79 3.45
C SER A 196 4.60 5.16 2.17
N VAL A 197 3.30 4.88 2.16
CA VAL A 197 2.57 4.45 0.97
C VAL A 197 1.63 5.58 0.60
N GLY A 198 1.80 6.18 -0.56
CA GLY A 198 1.01 7.34 -0.96
C GLY A 198 1.27 7.78 -2.39
N GLY A 199 0.35 8.58 -2.94
CA GLY A 199 0.39 9.00 -4.35
C GLY A 199 0.18 10.49 -4.58
N GLY A 200 0.11 11.31 -3.53
CA GLY A 200 -0.13 12.75 -3.67
C GLY A 200 0.57 13.60 -2.60
N PHE A 201 -0.08 14.68 -2.17
CA PHE A 201 0.43 15.59 -1.15
C PHE A 201 -0.48 15.62 0.09
N PRO A 202 0.04 15.38 1.30
CA PRO A 202 1.42 14.95 1.60
C PRO A 202 1.69 13.54 1.07
N GLY A 203 2.93 13.25 0.67
CA GLY A 203 3.34 11.94 0.21
C GLY A 203 4.81 11.68 0.49
N ILE A 204 5.40 10.73 -0.25
CA ILE A 204 6.77 10.25 -0.02
C ILE A 204 7.80 11.38 0.07
N LYS A 205 7.63 12.48 -0.68
CA LYS A 205 8.55 13.61 -0.68
C LYS A 205 8.64 14.31 0.67
N GLU A 206 7.53 14.44 1.38
CA GLU A 206 7.49 15.12 2.67
C GLU A 206 8.10 14.27 3.81
N TRP A 207 8.29 12.96 3.58
CA TRP A 207 8.92 12.03 4.52
C TRP A 207 10.46 12.00 4.45
N ILE A 208 11.07 12.62 3.44
CA ILE A 208 12.52 12.67 3.19
C ILE A 208 13.07 14.02 3.63
#